data_AF-A0A3B0Y243-F1
#
_entry.id   AF-A0A3B0Y243-F1
#
_cell.length_a   1.000
_cell.length_b   1.000
_cell.length_c   1.000
_cell.angle_alpha   90.00
_cell.angle_beta   90.00
_cell.angle_gamma   90.00
#
_symmetry.space_group_name_H-M   'P 1'
#
loop_
_entity.id
_entity.type
_entity.pdbx_description
1 polymer ?
#
loop_
_entity_poly.entity_id
_entity_poly.type
_entity_poly.pdbx_seq_one_letter_code
_entity_poly.pdbx_strand_id
1 'polypeptide(L)'
;MTQFPHLFKLPLFRGLFLWLVLFFLCFLIQFFQLADYFAFNRTLIEQWQLWRLLSGHLTHLSWNHFLLNMAGLFMVAFFFAGYQSRGYWIGALLFIALVCSAGLMLDNQLQRYVGFSGVLHGLFIIGGRWELKKHTTSGAVLLVLIVGKLIWEQLYGALPGSETMAGGRVAVNAHLYGAIAGAVYCFRLTTRDS
;
A
#
# COMPACT_ATOMS: atom_id res chain seq x y z
N MET A 1 19.15 36.77 11.97
CA MET A 1 19.85 35.56 11.45
C MET A 1 18.85 34.42 11.42
N THR A 2 18.30 34.15 10.25
CA THR A 2 17.37 33.05 9.98
C THR A 2 18.14 31.73 10.03
N GLN A 3 17.85 30.90 11.04
CA GLN A 3 18.36 29.53 11.05
C GLN A 3 17.60 28.72 10.00
N PHE A 4 18.29 28.38 8.90
CA PHE A 4 17.85 27.32 8.01
C PHE A 4 17.78 26.02 8.83
N PRO A 5 16.63 25.32 8.88
CA PRO A 5 16.54 24.08 9.64
C PRO A 5 17.42 23.03 8.96
N HIS A 6 18.07 22.22 9.79
CA HIS A 6 18.89 21.06 9.43
C HIS A 6 18.16 20.06 8.50
N LEU A 7 18.04 20.39 7.22
CA LEU A 7 17.72 19.44 6.16
C LEU A 7 18.94 18.52 6.00
N PHE A 8 18.70 17.20 6.02
CA PHE A 8 19.71 16.15 5.95
C PHE A 8 20.47 15.82 7.25
N LYS A 9 19.76 15.52 8.33
CA LYS A 9 20.29 14.54 9.28
C LYS A 9 20.26 13.15 8.61
N LEU A 10 21.34 12.39 8.74
CA LEU A 10 21.54 11.03 8.22
C LEU A 10 20.55 9.89 8.65
N PRO A 11 19.50 10.05 9.50
CA PRO A 11 18.55 8.96 9.75
C PRO A 11 17.64 8.60 8.56
N LEU A 12 17.52 9.47 7.56
CA LEU A 12 16.63 9.26 6.41
C LEU A 12 17.02 8.02 5.60
N PHE A 13 18.31 7.84 5.30
CA PHE A 13 18.80 6.75 4.44
C PHE A 13 18.54 5.34 5.00
N ARG A 14 18.58 5.15 6.33
CA ARG A 14 18.33 3.84 6.94
C ARG A 14 16.86 3.42 6.88
N GLY A 15 15.94 4.38 6.86
CA GLY A 15 14.50 4.16 6.66
C GLY A 15 14.11 3.92 5.20
N LEU A 16 14.88 4.48 4.26
CA LEU A 16 14.59 4.40 2.82
C LEU A 16 14.93 3.06 2.16
N PHE A 17 15.88 2.30 2.70
CA PHE A 17 16.36 1.05 2.08
C PHE A 17 15.22 0.05 1.79
N LEU A 18 14.30 -0.16 2.73
CA LEU A 18 13.15 -1.06 2.54
C LEU A 18 12.30 -0.64 1.33
N TRP A 19 11.99 0.65 1.24
CA TRP A 19 11.13 1.20 0.19
C TRP A 19 11.82 1.18 -1.17
N LEU A 20 13.14 1.42 -1.21
CA LEU A 20 13.94 1.26 -2.43
C LEU A 20 13.96 -0.19 -2.91
N VAL A 21 14.13 -1.17 -2.00
CA VAL A 21 14.05 -2.59 -2.36
C VAL A 21 12.69 -2.92 -2.96
N LEU A 22 11.59 -2.47 -2.35
CA LEU A 22 10.25 -2.66 -2.90
C LEU A 22 10.08 -2.01 -4.27
N PHE A 23 10.56 -0.79 -4.45
CA PHE A 23 10.55 -0.11 -5.74
C PHE A 23 11.27 -0.94 -6.82
N PHE A 24 12.50 -1.37 -6.54
CA PHE A 24 13.28 -2.16 -7.49
C PHE A 24 12.66 -3.53 -7.76
N LEU A 25 12.09 -4.20 -6.75
CA LEU A 25 11.38 -5.47 -6.95
C LEU A 25 10.19 -5.29 -7.89
N CYS A 26 9.34 -4.29 -7.66
CA CYS A 26 8.22 -3.96 -8.54
C CYS A 26 8.71 -3.60 -9.95
N PHE A 27 9.79 -2.82 -10.06
CA PHE A 27 10.38 -2.44 -11.34
C PHE A 27 10.89 -3.65 -12.12
N LEU A 28 11.66 -4.55 -11.49
CA LEU A 28 12.20 -5.74 -12.14
C LEU A 28 11.09 -6.68 -12.60
N ILE A 29 10.08 -6.92 -11.77
CA ILE A 29 8.91 -7.73 -12.13
C ILE A 29 8.18 -7.13 -13.34
N GLN A 30 7.99 -5.80 -13.36
CA GLN A 30 7.34 -5.09 -14.46
C GLN A 30 8.19 -5.13 -15.74
N PHE A 31 9.49 -4.83 -15.62
CA PHE A 31 10.41 -4.72 -16.74
C PHE A 31 10.59 -6.06 -17.47
N PHE A 32 10.74 -7.14 -16.71
CA PHE A 32 10.84 -8.51 -17.25
C PHE A 32 9.48 -9.16 -17.53
N GLN A 33 8.36 -8.43 -17.39
CA GLN A 33 7.00 -8.89 -17.69
C GLN A 33 6.62 -10.18 -16.95
N LEU A 34 7.03 -10.30 -15.68
CA LEU A 34 6.86 -11.53 -14.90
C LEU A 34 5.47 -11.65 -14.24
N ALA A 35 4.49 -10.89 -14.69
CA ALA A 35 3.17 -10.81 -14.06
C ALA A 35 2.47 -12.18 -14.00
N ASP A 36 2.64 -13.06 -15.00
CA ASP A 36 1.98 -14.37 -15.00
C ASP A 36 2.49 -15.30 -13.89
N TYR A 37 3.72 -15.12 -13.39
CA TYR A 37 4.29 -15.90 -12.30
C TYR A 37 3.91 -15.37 -10.91
N PHE A 38 3.71 -14.06 -10.81
CA PHE A 38 3.58 -13.38 -9.51
C PHE A 38 2.19 -12.82 -9.23
N ALA A 39 1.37 -12.54 -10.25
CA ALA A 39 0.04 -11.97 -10.07
C ALA A 39 -0.82 -12.86 -9.17
N PHE A 40 -1.69 -12.22 -8.39
CA PHE A 40 -2.75 -12.92 -7.69
C PHE A 40 -3.62 -13.61 -8.75
N ASN A 41 -3.78 -14.92 -8.62
CA ASN A 41 -4.66 -15.71 -9.47
C ASN A 41 -5.34 -16.76 -8.58
N ARG A 42 -6.67 -16.68 -8.47
CA ARG A 42 -7.46 -17.51 -7.56
C ARG A 42 -7.25 -19.00 -7.81
N THR A 43 -7.46 -19.45 -9.04
CA THR A 43 -7.32 -20.86 -9.42
C THR A 43 -5.92 -21.38 -9.08
N LEU A 44 -4.87 -20.61 -9.35
CA LEU A 44 -3.50 -21.03 -9.03
C LEU A 44 -3.20 -21.01 -7.53
N ILE A 45 -3.80 -20.08 -6.78
CA ILE A 45 -3.70 -20.06 -5.31
C ILE A 45 -4.37 -21.31 -4.71
N GLU A 46 -5.54 -21.69 -5.22
CA GLU A 46 -6.25 -22.93 -4.84
C GLU A 46 -5.43 -24.19 -5.19
N GLN A 47 -4.54 -24.08 -6.19
CA GLN A 47 -3.53 -25.09 -6.54
C GLN A 47 -2.21 -24.92 -5.77
N TRP A 48 -2.25 -24.34 -4.57
CA TRP A 48 -1.11 -24.19 -3.66
C TRP A 48 0.01 -23.23 -4.11
N GLN A 49 -0.23 -22.38 -5.11
CA GLN A 49 0.71 -21.30 -5.44
C GLN A 49 0.57 -20.11 -4.48
N LEU A 50 0.76 -20.37 -3.18
CA LEU A 50 0.44 -19.45 -2.09
C LEU A 50 1.26 -18.15 -2.11
N TRP A 51 2.43 -18.14 -2.75
CA TRP A 51 3.25 -16.93 -2.89
C TRP A 51 2.49 -15.80 -3.61
N ARG A 52 1.52 -16.14 -4.48
CA ARG A 52 0.66 -15.19 -5.20
C ARG A 52 -0.21 -14.33 -4.28
N LEU A 53 -0.45 -14.78 -3.04
CA LEU A 53 -1.11 -13.97 -2.00
C LEU A 53 -0.27 -12.75 -1.60
N LEU A 54 1.05 -12.83 -1.72
CA LEU A 54 1.96 -11.72 -1.42
C LEU A 54 2.46 -11.05 -2.70
N SER A 55 2.96 -11.84 -3.65
CA SER A 55 3.59 -11.32 -4.86
C SER A 55 2.62 -10.65 -5.81
N GLY A 56 1.31 -10.94 -5.71
CA GLY A 56 0.28 -10.29 -6.54
C GLY A 56 0.30 -8.77 -6.41
N HIS A 57 0.64 -8.28 -5.23
CA HIS A 57 0.76 -6.85 -4.93
C HIS A 57 1.98 -6.19 -5.58
N LEU A 58 2.96 -6.95 -6.09
CA LEU A 58 4.19 -6.43 -6.69
C LEU A 58 4.13 -6.31 -8.22
N THR A 59 3.05 -6.78 -8.83
CA THR A 59 2.81 -6.76 -10.29
C THR A 59 1.91 -5.59 -10.68
N HIS A 60 2.00 -5.11 -11.93
CA HIS A 60 1.21 -3.95 -12.40
C HIS A 60 0.61 -4.19 -13.78
N LEU A 61 -0.52 -3.51 -14.07
CA LEU A 61 -1.23 -3.62 -15.36
C LEU A 61 -0.47 -2.92 -16.50
N SER A 62 0.14 -1.78 -16.18
CA SER A 62 0.82 -0.91 -17.13
C SER A 62 1.93 -0.14 -16.43
N TRP A 63 2.80 0.51 -17.21
CA TRP A 63 3.80 1.43 -16.66
C TRP A 63 3.18 2.61 -15.91
N ASN A 64 2.04 3.12 -16.36
CA ASN A 64 1.34 4.19 -15.66
C ASN A 64 0.82 3.71 -14.29
N HIS A 65 0.26 2.50 -14.20
CA HIS A 65 -0.13 1.91 -12.92
C HIS A 65 1.07 1.71 -11.99
N PHE A 66 2.20 1.22 -12.52
CA PHE A 66 3.45 1.14 -11.77
C PHE A 66 3.87 2.50 -11.21
N LEU A 67 3.92 3.55 -12.05
CA LEU A 67 4.33 4.89 -11.63
C LEU A 67 3.41 5.48 -10.56
N LEU A 68 2.09 5.29 -10.69
CA LEU A 68 1.12 5.72 -9.68
C LEU A 68 1.36 5.05 -8.32
N ASN A 69 1.57 3.74 -8.33
CA ASN A 69 1.87 3.01 -7.10
C ASN A 69 3.23 3.41 -6.53
N MET A 70 4.24 3.64 -7.37
CA MET A 70 5.56 4.07 -6.90
C MET A 70 5.55 5.50 -6.37
N ALA A 71 4.70 6.38 -6.90
CA ALA A 71 4.46 7.69 -6.31
C ALA A 71 3.85 7.58 -4.91
N GLY A 72 2.85 6.69 -4.72
CA GLY A 72 2.31 6.39 -3.41
C GLY A 72 3.33 5.78 -2.45
N LEU A 73 4.17 4.85 -2.94
CA LEU A 73 5.27 4.26 -2.17
C LEU A 73 6.29 5.32 -1.74
N PHE A 74 6.63 6.24 -2.64
CA PHE A 74 7.50 7.37 -2.36
C PHE A 74 6.90 8.28 -1.28
N MET A 75 5.60 8.59 -1.33
CA MET A 75 4.93 9.36 -0.28
C MET A 75 5.02 8.66 1.08
N VAL A 76 4.75 7.34 1.14
CA VAL A 76 4.90 6.57 2.38
C VAL A 76 6.35 6.61 2.89
N ALA A 77 7.32 6.42 2.00
CA ALA A 77 8.73 6.44 2.35
C ALA A 77 9.19 7.82 2.85
N PHE A 78 8.74 8.89 2.20
CA PHE A 78 9.13 10.26 2.51
C PHE A 78 8.51 10.76 3.82
N PHE A 79 7.21 10.56 3.99
CA PHE A 79 6.49 11.11 5.15
C PHE A 79 6.51 10.19 6.37
N PHE A 80 6.47 8.86 6.20
CA PHE A 80 6.20 7.94 7.32
C PHE A 80 7.37 7.03 7.69
N ALA A 81 8.38 6.83 6.83
CA ALA A 81 9.47 5.89 7.13
C ALA A 81 10.17 6.17 8.46
N GLY A 82 10.28 7.44 8.86
CA GLY A 82 10.90 7.86 10.12
C GLY A 82 10.04 7.68 11.37
N TYR A 83 8.79 7.24 11.25
CA TYR A 83 7.89 7.12 12.40
C TYR A 83 8.06 5.84 13.19
N GLN A 84 8.53 4.78 12.55
CA GLN A 84 8.68 3.46 13.15
C GLN A 84 9.88 2.71 12.59
N SER A 85 10.27 1.63 13.28
CA SER A 85 11.40 0.80 12.89
C SER A 85 11.15 0.08 11.55
N ARG A 86 12.23 -0.37 10.89
CA ARG A 86 12.12 -1.17 9.66
C ARG A 86 11.30 -2.45 9.87
N GLY A 87 11.49 -3.13 11.01
CA GLY A 87 10.75 -4.35 11.34
C GLY A 87 9.25 -4.11 11.48
N TYR A 88 8.85 -2.96 12.03
CA TYR A 88 7.45 -2.55 12.09
C TYR A 88 6.81 -2.44 10.70
N TRP A 89 7.49 -1.76 9.77
CA TRP A 89 6.99 -1.57 8.41
C TRP A 89 6.96 -2.88 7.62
N ILE A 90 7.95 -3.77 7.80
CA ILE A 90 7.91 -5.12 7.22
C ILE A 90 6.70 -5.90 7.74
N GLY A 91 6.46 -5.86 9.06
CA GLY A 91 5.27 -6.50 9.66
C GLY A 91 3.96 -5.95 9.10
N ALA A 92 3.86 -4.63 8.96
CA ALA A 92 2.70 -3.95 8.38
C ALA A 92 2.47 -4.37 6.91
N LEU A 93 3.53 -4.35 6.09
CA LEU A 93 3.48 -4.75 4.68
C LEU A 93 2.96 -6.18 4.51
N LEU A 94 3.53 -7.14 5.25
CA LEU A 94 3.13 -8.54 5.18
C LEU A 94 1.69 -8.73 5.66
N PHE A 95 1.33 -8.10 6.78
CA PHE A 95 -0.02 -8.19 7.32
C PHE A 95 -1.07 -7.62 6.36
N ILE A 96 -0.83 -6.41 5.83
CA ILE A 96 -1.76 -5.77 4.89
C ILE A 96 -1.89 -6.58 3.61
N ALA A 97 -0.78 -7.03 3.02
CA ALA A 97 -0.80 -7.83 1.80
C ALA A 97 -1.61 -9.12 1.97
N LEU A 98 -1.39 -9.85 3.08
CA LEU A 98 -2.10 -11.10 3.36
C LEU A 98 -3.59 -10.87 3.64
N VAL A 99 -3.95 -9.89 4.46
CA VAL A 99 -5.36 -9.59 4.77
C VAL A 99 -6.09 -9.07 3.53
N CYS A 100 -5.43 -8.23 2.72
CA CYS A 100 -5.98 -7.77 1.45
C CYS A 100 -6.26 -8.95 0.51
N SER A 101 -5.27 -9.85 0.32
CA SER A 101 -5.45 -11.05 -0.50
C SER A 101 -6.48 -12.01 0.07
N ALA A 102 -6.59 -12.14 1.40
CA ALA A 102 -7.64 -12.94 2.03
C ALA A 102 -9.03 -12.34 1.75
N GLY A 103 -9.18 -11.01 1.86
CA GLY A 103 -10.42 -10.32 1.50
C GLY A 103 -10.81 -10.55 0.04
N LEU A 104 -9.84 -10.43 -0.88
CA LEU A 104 -10.04 -10.75 -2.29
C LEU A 104 -10.40 -12.22 -2.51
N MET A 105 -9.82 -13.15 -1.77
CA MET A 105 -10.21 -14.57 -1.83
C MET A 105 -11.65 -14.77 -1.33
N LEU A 106 -12.08 -14.07 -0.29
CA LEU A 106 -13.41 -14.24 0.31
C LEU A 106 -14.54 -13.61 -0.51
N ASP A 107 -14.31 -12.47 -1.16
CA ASP A 107 -15.36 -11.75 -1.90
C ASP A 107 -15.75 -12.41 -3.23
N ASN A 108 -14.89 -13.28 -3.74
CA ASN A 108 -15.03 -14.05 -4.97
C ASN A 108 -15.35 -13.21 -6.23
N GLN A 109 -15.00 -11.92 -6.22
CA GLN A 109 -15.32 -11.00 -7.33
C GLN A 109 -14.27 -10.98 -8.44
N LEU A 110 -13.03 -11.41 -8.11
CA LEU A 110 -11.89 -11.32 -9.02
C LEU A 110 -11.17 -12.67 -9.15
N GLN A 111 -10.87 -13.02 -10.40
CA GLN A 111 -10.04 -14.18 -10.73
C GLN A 111 -8.55 -13.84 -10.74
N ARG A 112 -8.20 -12.64 -11.23
CA ARG A 112 -6.83 -12.13 -11.31
C ARG A 112 -6.76 -10.73 -10.71
N TYR A 113 -5.72 -10.47 -9.93
CA TYR A 113 -5.44 -9.15 -9.34
C TYR A 113 -3.95 -8.81 -9.43
N VAL A 114 -3.68 -7.53 -9.69
CA VAL A 114 -2.34 -6.93 -9.69
C VAL A 114 -2.42 -5.53 -9.09
N GLY A 115 -1.31 -5.06 -8.51
CA GLY A 115 -1.14 -3.70 -8.05
C GLY A 115 -0.80 -3.61 -6.57
N PHE A 116 0.07 -2.66 -6.23
CA PHE A 116 0.48 -2.39 -4.86
C PHE A 116 -0.51 -1.47 -4.11
N SER A 117 -1.51 -0.93 -4.82
CA SER A 117 -2.44 0.08 -4.31
C SER A 117 -3.22 -0.38 -3.08
N GLY A 118 -3.63 -1.65 -2.99
CA GLY A 118 -4.29 -2.18 -1.78
C GLY A 118 -3.38 -2.05 -0.55
N VAL A 119 -2.11 -2.46 -0.71
CA VAL A 119 -1.11 -2.31 0.36
C VAL A 119 -0.87 -0.85 0.72
N LEU A 120 -0.80 0.05 -0.27
CA LEU A 120 -0.63 1.49 -0.04
C LEU A 120 -1.77 2.08 0.79
N HIS A 121 -3.03 1.72 0.55
CA HIS A 121 -4.14 2.24 1.35
C HIS A 121 -4.00 1.84 2.83
N GLY A 122 -3.59 0.61 3.12
CA GLY A 122 -3.27 0.19 4.49
C GLY A 122 -2.10 0.96 5.10
N LEU A 123 -1.03 1.19 4.32
CA LEU A 123 0.12 1.97 4.75
C LEU A 123 -0.24 3.43 5.01
N PHE A 124 -1.12 4.04 4.21
CA PHE A 124 -1.62 5.40 4.43
C PHE A 124 -2.49 5.50 5.68
N ILE A 125 -3.29 4.49 6.02
CA ILE A 125 -4.01 4.46 7.30
C ILE A 125 -3.02 4.40 8.49
N ILE A 126 -2.01 3.53 8.42
CA ILE A 126 -1.00 3.41 9.48
C ILE A 126 -0.18 4.70 9.60
N GLY A 127 0.32 5.21 8.47
CA GLY A 127 1.08 6.45 8.37
C GLY A 127 0.27 7.64 8.87
N GLY A 128 -0.99 7.76 8.44
CA GLY A 128 -1.92 8.80 8.87
C GLY A 128 -2.22 8.77 10.36
N ARG A 129 -2.28 7.60 11.01
CA ARG A 129 -2.36 7.51 12.48
C ARG A 129 -1.11 8.09 13.15
N TRP A 130 0.07 7.73 12.69
CA TRP A 130 1.32 8.25 13.26
C TRP A 130 1.50 9.75 13.01
N GLU A 131 1.12 10.20 11.81
CA GLU A 131 1.04 11.60 11.43
C GLU A 131 0.08 12.34 12.36
N LEU A 132 -1.14 11.83 12.58
CA LEU A 132 -2.14 12.43 13.46
C LEU A 132 -1.62 12.65 14.90
N LYS A 133 -0.76 11.75 15.39
CA LYS A 133 -0.13 11.90 16.72
C LYS A 133 0.94 12.99 16.76
N LYS A 134 1.66 13.25 15.67
CA LYS A 134 2.77 14.21 15.62
C LYS A 134 2.37 15.57 15.07
N HIS A 135 1.48 15.57 14.08
CA HIS A 135 0.99 16.68 13.29
C HIS A 135 -0.50 16.49 13.04
N THR A 136 -1.34 16.90 14.00
CA THR A 136 -2.78 16.62 14.02
C THR A 136 -3.48 17.02 12.73
N THR A 137 -3.19 18.20 12.18
CA THR A 137 -3.87 18.71 10.98
C THR A 137 -3.56 17.88 9.75
N SER A 138 -2.28 17.63 9.43
CA SER A 138 -1.89 16.85 8.24
C SER A 138 -2.36 15.40 8.35
N GLY A 139 -2.28 14.80 9.54
CA GLY A 139 -2.79 13.45 9.78
C GLY A 139 -4.30 13.35 9.60
N ALA A 140 -5.05 14.31 10.14
CA ALA A 140 -6.50 14.36 9.98
C ALA A 140 -6.90 14.54 8.52
N VAL A 141 -6.27 15.47 7.79
CA VAL A 141 -6.53 15.71 6.36
C VAL A 141 -6.28 14.44 5.56
N LEU A 142 -5.13 13.78 5.75
CA LEU A 142 -4.81 12.53 5.05
C LEU A 142 -5.85 11.43 5.30
N LEU A 143 -6.21 11.21 6.56
CA LEU A 143 -7.18 10.17 6.92
C LEU A 143 -8.57 10.47 6.35
N VAL A 144 -9.01 11.73 6.40
CA VAL A 144 -10.28 12.16 5.80
C VAL A 144 -10.27 11.95 4.28
N LEU A 145 -9.18 12.31 3.59
CA LEU A 145 -9.07 12.11 2.15
C LEU A 145 -9.08 10.63 1.76
N ILE A 146 -8.34 9.77 2.49
CA ILE A 146 -8.32 8.32 2.25
C ILE A 146 -9.70 7.73 2.48
N VAL A 147 -10.35 8.03 3.61
CA VAL A 147 -11.67 7.49 3.96
C VAL A 147 -12.74 7.99 3.00
N GLY A 148 -12.73 9.29 2.67
CA GLY A 148 -13.65 9.89 1.70
C GLY A 148 -13.50 9.25 0.31
N LYS A 149 -12.27 9.03 -0.15
CA LYS A 149 -11.99 8.28 -1.39
C LYS A 149 -12.57 6.87 -1.33
N LEU A 150 -12.37 6.13 -0.23
CA LEU A 150 -12.88 4.76 -0.11
C LEU A 150 -14.41 4.72 -0.09
N ILE A 151 -15.06 5.65 0.60
CA ILE A 151 -16.53 5.79 0.58
C ILE A 151 -17.01 6.02 -0.86
N TRP A 152 -16.37 6.92 -1.60
CA TRP A 152 -16.68 7.13 -3.00
C TRP A 152 -16.53 5.83 -3.81
N GLU A 153 -15.40 5.15 -3.66
CA GLU A 153 -15.11 3.92 -4.41
C GLU A 153 -16.12 2.79 -4.13
N GLN A 154 -16.65 2.71 -2.92
CA GLN A 154 -17.65 1.71 -2.55
C GLN A 154 -19.08 2.08 -3.01
N LEU A 155 -19.39 3.36 -3.16
CA LEU A 155 -20.72 3.83 -3.60
C LEU A 155 -20.82 3.95 -5.13
N TYR A 156 -19.76 4.42 -5.78
CA TYR A 156 -19.78 4.85 -7.18
C TYR A 156 -18.76 4.13 -8.07
N GLY A 157 -17.92 3.27 -7.49
CA GLY A 157 -16.81 2.64 -8.20
C GLY A 157 -15.57 3.53 -8.32
N ALA A 158 -14.62 3.13 -9.17
CA ALA A 158 -13.32 3.81 -9.28
C ALA A 158 -13.46 5.33 -9.53
N LEU A 159 -12.57 6.14 -8.94
CA LEU A 159 -12.55 7.57 -9.18
C LEU A 159 -12.39 7.87 -10.69
N PRO A 160 -13.09 8.88 -11.25
CA PRO A 160 -13.02 9.22 -12.67
C PRO A 160 -11.57 9.33 -13.18
N GLY A 161 -11.28 8.68 -14.30
CA GLY A 161 -9.95 8.64 -14.92
C GLY A 161 -8.97 7.62 -14.32
N SER A 162 -9.25 7.04 -13.15
CA SER A 162 -8.32 6.09 -12.49
C SER A 162 -8.08 4.83 -13.32
N GLU A 163 -9.13 4.28 -13.94
CA GLU A 163 -9.00 3.07 -14.77
C GLU A 163 -8.22 3.35 -16.06
N THR A 164 -8.45 4.51 -16.69
CA THR A 164 -7.69 4.96 -17.86
C THR A 164 -6.21 5.15 -17.51
N MET A 165 -5.91 5.78 -16.38
CA MET A 165 -4.53 5.96 -15.94
C MET A 165 -3.87 4.64 -15.53
N ALA A 166 -4.61 3.73 -14.89
CA ALA A 166 -4.10 2.40 -14.54
C ALA A 166 -3.94 1.47 -15.76
N GLY A 167 -4.66 1.74 -16.85
CA GLY A 167 -4.70 0.88 -18.03
C GLY A 167 -5.61 -0.35 -17.86
N GLY A 168 -6.63 -0.26 -17.02
CA GLY A 168 -7.61 -1.32 -16.80
C GLY A 168 -8.47 -1.12 -15.56
N ARG A 169 -9.38 -2.07 -15.32
CA ARG A 169 -10.32 -2.04 -14.21
C ARG A 169 -9.60 -1.92 -12.86
N VAL A 170 -10.04 -0.99 -12.03
CA VAL A 170 -9.49 -0.80 -10.68
C VAL A 170 -10.24 -1.69 -9.69
N ALA A 171 -9.50 -2.52 -8.96
CA ALA A 171 -10.05 -3.38 -7.92
C ALA A 171 -10.32 -2.58 -6.64
N VAL A 172 -11.43 -1.84 -6.60
CA VAL A 172 -11.80 -0.98 -5.47
C VAL A 172 -11.88 -1.73 -4.12
N ASN A 173 -12.29 -2.99 -4.13
CA ASN A 173 -12.32 -3.83 -2.93
C ASN A 173 -10.91 -4.07 -2.35
N ALA A 174 -9.88 -4.14 -3.18
CA ALA A 174 -8.50 -4.26 -2.70
C ALA A 174 -8.08 -3.03 -1.90
N HIS A 175 -8.53 -1.82 -2.29
CA HIS A 175 -8.28 -0.60 -1.52
C HIS A 175 -8.97 -0.65 -0.15
N LEU A 176 -10.23 -1.10 -0.12
CA LEU A 176 -10.98 -1.26 1.12
C LEU A 176 -10.32 -2.28 2.06
N TYR A 177 -10.02 -3.49 1.58
CA TYR A 177 -9.40 -4.53 2.41
C TYR A 177 -8.02 -4.12 2.91
N GLY A 178 -7.24 -3.44 2.07
CA GLY A 178 -5.97 -2.86 2.47
C GLY A 178 -6.12 -1.83 3.59
N ALA A 179 -7.06 -0.89 3.47
CA ALA A 179 -7.34 0.12 4.49
C ALA A 179 -7.83 -0.50 5.80
N ILE A 180 -8.73 -1.49 5.75
CA ILE A 180 -9.18 -2.26 6.92
C ILE A 180 -8.00 -2.93 7.60
N ALA A 181 -7.12 -3.59 6.84
CA ALA A 181 -5.93 -4.23 7.39
C ALA A 181 -5.02 -3.22 8.09
N GLY A 182 -4.82 -2.03 7.50
CA GLY A 182 -4.07 -0.94 8.13
C GLY A 182 -4.70 -0.49 9.46
N ALA A 183 -6.02 -0.34 9.50
CA ALA A 183 -6.74 0.01 10.72
C ALA A 183 -6.59 -1.07 11.80
N VAL A 184 -6.78 -2.35 11.46
CA VAL A 184 -6.62 -3.49 12.39
C VAL A 184 -5.19 -3.56 12.93
N TYR A 185 -4.19 -3.36 12.07
CA TYR A 185 -2.78 -3.36 12.49
C TYR A 185 -2.50 -2.27 13.53
N CYS A 186 -3.09 -1.08 13.37
CA CYS A 186 -3.00 0.00 14.34
C CYS A 186 -3.64 -0.35 15.69
N PHE A 187 -4.81 -1.00 15.70
CA PHE A 187 -5.52 -1.37 16.93
C PHE A 187 -4.75 -2.36 17.79
N ARG A 188 -4.09 -3.35 17.18
CA ARG A 188 -3.26 -4.35 17.90
C ARG A 188 -2.18 -3.71 18.77
N LEU A 189 -1.64 -2.57 18.37
CA LEU A 189 -0.50 -1.94 19.02
C LEU A 189 -0.92 -1.02 20.17
N THR A 190 -2.13 -0.46 20.13
CA THR A 190 -2.68 0.34 21.23
C THR A 190 -2.80 -0.44 22.54
N THR A 191 -2.88 -1.78 22.48
CA THR A 191 -2.93 -2.66 23.67
C THR A 191 -1.56 -2.96 24.29
N ARG A 192 -0.46 -2.59 23.63
CA ARG A 192 0.91 -2.81 24.12
C ARG A 192 1.58 -1.53 24.65
N ASP A 193 1.05 -0.38 24.28
CA ASP A 193 1.55 0.95 24.69
C ASP A 193 0.74 1.58 25.83
N SER A 194 -0.19 0.82 26.43
CA SER A 194 -1.04 1.18 27.58
C SER A 194 -0.75 0.28 28.76
#